data_AF-A0A936YAM3-F1
#
_entry.id   AF-A0A936YAM3-F1
#
_cell.length_a   1.000
_cell.length_b   1.000
_cell.length_c   1.000
_cell.angle_alpha   90.00
_cell.angle_beta   90.00
_cell.angle_gamma   90.00
#
_symmetry.space_group_name_H-M   'P 1'
#
loop_
_entity.id
_entity.type
_entity.pdbx_description
1 polymer ?
#
loop_
_entity_poly.entity_id
_entity_poly.type
_entity_poly.pdbx_seq_one_letter_code
_entity_poly.pdbx_strand_id
1 'polypeptide(L)'
;MLERIWTEREKKIYTGLFDNFPEQIHTPASADAVAIGGSELLFSCAGVFEIPPSSKEKYWTYLTSGLSNASEAGEVSGYGIELLLQLPEQAAWPVHLLFNLMGYIMHTGNVFSEGHRIPTGPIRSDDKECHLNTLLFWSPISLPPSFQLESGTVDILQIHAITSEEYAYSKEHSSYEIYDILQKLPYFPAIDIKRKSSI
;
A
#
# COMPACT_ATOMS: atom_id res chain seq x y z
N MET A 1 -11.23 -20.09 -10.56
CA MET A 1 -10.29 -19.96 -9.42
C MET A 1 -10.13 -18.49 -9.04
N LEU A 2 -9.76 -17.63 -9.98
CA LEU A 2 -9.59 -16.18 -9.77
C LEU A 2 -10.81 -15.48 -9.11
N GLU A 3 -12.02 -15.64 -9.65
CA GLU A 3 -13.24 -15.05 -9.06
C GLU A 3 -13.54 -15.52 -7.62
N ARG A 4 -13.18 -16.78 -7.30
CA ARG A 4 -13.34 -17.33 -5.95
C ARG A 4 -12.35 -16.68 -4.98
N ILE A 5 -11.10 -16.51 -5.40
CA ILE A 5 -10.06 -15.82 -4.63
C ILE A 5 -10.44 -14.36 -4.39
N TRP A 6 -10.96 -13.66 -5.39
CA TRP A 6 -11.47 -12.29 -5.23
C TRP A 6 -12.60 -12.21 -4.24
N THR A 7 -13.59 -13.10 -4.38
CA THR A 7 -14.73 -13.13 -3.48
C THR A 7 -14.29 -13.43 -2.05
N GLU A 8 -13.33 -14.33 -1.86
CA GLU A 8 -12.74 -14.61 -0.55
C GLU A 8 -12.04 -13.38 0.03
N ARG A 9 -11.10 -12.79 -0.70
CA ARG A 9 -10.35 -11.60 -0.26
C ARG A 9 -11.28 -10.43 0.04
N GLU A 10 -12.11 -10.03 -0.91
CA GLU A 10 -12.86 -8.77 -0.83
C GLU A 10 -14.16 -8.90 -0.04
N LYS A 11 -14.89 -10.03 -0.16
CA LYS A 11 -16.21 -10.18 0.47
C LYS A 11 -16.17 -10.90 1.82
N LYS A 12 -15.07 -11.57 2.17
CA LYS A 12 -14.91 -12.21 3.49
C LYS A 12 -13.80 -11.57 4.31
N ILE A 13 -12.59 -11.47 3.77
CA ILE A 13 -11.43 -11.02 4.54
C ILE A 13 -11.52 -9.51 4.77
N TYR A 14 -11.57 -8.71 3.70
CA TYR A 14 -11.56 -7.24 3.82
C TYR A 14 -12.79 -6.69 4.55
N THR A 15 -13.99 -7.23 4.29
CA THR A 15 -15.21 -6.88 5.04
C THR A 15 -15.14 -7.29 6.52
N GLY A 16 -14.33 -8.28 6.88
CA GLY A 16 -14.05 -8.64 8.27
C GLY A 16 -13.07 -7.68 8.95
N LEU A 17 -12.15 -7.08 8.18
CA LEU A 17 -11.14 -6.13 8.66
C LEU A 17 -11.70 -4.71 8.85
N PHE A 18 -12.63 -4.28 7.99
CA PHE A 18 -13.13 -2.91 7.96
C PHE A 18 -14.66 -2.84 8.09
N ASP A 19 -15.16 -2.01 9.01
CA ASP A 19 -16.61 -1.83 9.24
C ASP A 19 -17.31 -1.15 8.04
N ASN A 20 -16.63 -0.20 7.39
CA ASN A 20 -17.17 0.61 6.29
C ASN A 20 -16.55 0.22 4.95
N PHE A 21 -16.35 -1.08 4.70
CA PHE A 21 -15.70 -1.54 3.48
C PHE A 21 -16.54 -1.17 2.24
N PRO A 22 -15.98 -0.42 1.26
CA PRO A 22 -16.73 0.08 0.11
C PRO A 22 -17.04 -1.04 -0.90
N GLU A 23 -18.09 -0.84 -1.69
CA GLU A 23 -18.38 -1.72 -2.83
C GLU A 23 -17.57 -1.35 -4.08
N GLN A 24 -17.19 -0.08 -4.20
CA GLN A 24 -16.48 0.45 -5.37
C GLN A 24 -14.97 0.32 -5.17
N ILE A 25 -14.31 -0.16 -6.22
CA ILE A 25 -12.85 -0.21 -6.33
C ILE A 25 -12.40 0.78 -7.40
N HIS A 26 -11.31 1.49 -7.15
CA HIS A 26 -10.65 2.29 -8.17
C HIS A 26 -9.84 1.36 -9.08
N THR A 27 -10.03 1.50 -10.39
CA THR A 27 -9.20 0.88 -11.42
C THR A 27 -8.59 1.98 -12.29
N PRO A 28 -7.35 1.83 -12.78
CA PRO A 28 -6.79 2.82 -13.71
C PRO A 28 -7.59 2.82 -15.01
N ALA A 29 -7.69 3.98 -15.67
CA ALA A 29 -8.20 4.03 -17.03
C ALA A 29 -7.24 3.26 -17.96
N SER A 30 -7.73 2.71 -19.08
CA SER A 30 -6.92 1.86 -19.97
C SER A 30 -5.64 2.55 -20.46
N ALA A 31 -5.68 3.86 -20.73
CA ALA A 31 -4.51 4.64 -21.13
C ALA A 31 -3.48 4.77 -20.00
N ASP A 32 -3.92 4.95 -18.75
CA ASP A 32 -3.06 5.05 -17.58
C ASP A 32 -2.44 3.69 -17.24
N ALA A 33 -3.21 2.61 -17.38
CA ALA A 33 -2.73 1.23 -17.18
C ALA A 33 -1.55 0.88 -18.11
N VAL A 34 -1.60 1.35 -19.37
CA VAL A 34 -0.49 1.20 -20.32
C VAL A 34 0.70 2.09 -19.94
N ALA A 35 0.45 3.33 -19.50
CA ALA A 35 1.50 4.29 -19.13
C ALA A 35 2.31 3.86 -17.90
N ILE A 36 1.68 3.16 -16.94
CA ILE A 36 2.34 2.65 -15.72
C ILE A 36 3.05 1.30 -15.94
N GLY A 37 3.29 0.91 -17.20
CA GLY A 37 4.01 -0.32 -17.55
C GLY A 37 3.18 -1.59 -17.42
N GLY A 38 1.88 -1.47 -17.14
CA GLY A 38 0.93 -2.57 -17.15
C GLY A 38 0.40 -2.89 -18.56
N SER A 39 -0.47 -3.89 -18.62
CA SER A 39 -1.39 -4.08 -19.74
C SER A 39 -2.80 -3.92 -19.22
N GLU A 40 -3.74 -3.55 -20.09
CA GLU A 40 -5.17 -3.48 -19.74
C GLU A 40 -5.67 -4.81 -19.13
N LEU A 41 -5.10 -5.93 -19.56
CA LEU A 41 -5.35 -7.26 -19.00
C LEU A 41 -4.84 -7.42 -17.55
N LEU A 42 -3.67 -6.86 -17.20
CA LEU A 42 -3.13 -6.94 -15.83
C LEU A 42 -4.01 -6.18 -14.82
N PHE A 43 -4.54 -5.01 -15.22
CA PHE A 43 -5.43 -4.21 -14.35
C PHE A 43 -6.92 -4.56 -14.47
N SER A 44 -7.32 -5.43 -15.39
CA SER A 44 -8.71 -5.93 -15.49
C SER A 44 -9.23 -6.60 -14.21
N CYS A 45 -8.30 -6.94 -13.32
CA CYS A 45 -8.46 -7.80 -12.16
C CYS A 45 -7.86 -7.18 -10.89
N ALA A 46 -7.43 -5.92 -10.95
CA ALA A 46 -6.65 -5.29 -9.91
C ALA A 46 -7.03 -3.83 -9.73
N GLY A 47 -7.03 -3.36 -8.49
CA GLY A 47 -7.40 -2.01 -8.15
C GLY A 47 -7.05 -1.61 -6.73
N VAL A 48 -7.56 -0.45 -6.33
CA VAL A 48 -7.35 0.14 -5.01
C VAL A 48 -8.71 0.47 -4.40
N PHE A 49 -8.95 -0.01 -3.18
CA PHE A 49 -10.09 0.43 -2.38
C PHE A 49 -9.72 1.68 -1.60
N GLU A 50 -10.61 2.68 -1.60
CA GLU A 50 -10.58 3.82 -0.70
C GLU A 50 -11.60 3.61 0.41
N ILE A 51 -11.12 3.37 1.63
CA ILE A 51 -11.92 2.93 2.78
C ILE A 51 -11.99 4.10 3.78
N PRO A 52 -13.19 4.61 4.10
CA PRO A 52 -13.34 5.70 5.05
C PRO A 52 -13.06 5.25 6.50
N PRO A 53 -12.68 6.18 7.39
CA PRO A 53 -12.55 5.92 8.81
C PRO A 53 -13.83 5.29 9.43
N SER A 54 -13.63 4.55 10.50
CA SER A 54 -14.67 3.86 11.27
C SER A 54 -14.28 3.75 12.75
N SER A 55 -15.05 2.99 13.53
CA SER A 55 -14.71 2.73 14.93
C SER A 55 -13.44 1.89 15.11
N LYS A 56 -13.13 1.02 14.13
CA LYS A 56 -11.95 0.14 14.14
C LYS A 56 -10.72 0.76 13.47
N GLU A 57 -10.94 1.64 12.50
CA GLU A 57 -9.86 2.25 11.71
C GLU A 57 -10.00 3.77 11.71
N LYS A 58 -9.00 4.47 12.24
CA LYS A 58 -9.08 5.93 12.49
C LYS A 58 -8.80 6.74 11.23
N TYR A 59 -8.16 6.14 10.24
CA TYR A 59 -7.60 6.85 9.09
C TYR A 59 -8.27 6.43 7.78
N TRP A 60 -8.24 7.34 6.81
CA TRP A 60 -8.55 7.00 5.44
C TRP A 60 -7.55 5.97 4.97
N THR A 61 -8.05 4.83 4.51
CA THR A 61 -7.23 3.66 4.21
C THR A 61 -7.33 3.31 2.74
N TYR A 62 -6.18 3.20 2.09
CA TYR A 62 -6.04 2.82 0.69
C TYR A 62 -5.41 1.44 0.63
N LEU A 63 -6.15 0.46 0.12
CA LEU A 63 -5.75 -0.94 0.14
C LEU A 63 -5.82 -1.53 -1.26
N THR A 64 -4.73 -2.15 -1.73
CA THR A 64 -4.74 -2.82 -3.03
C THR A 64 -5.53 -4.12 -2.99
N SER A 65 -6.08 -4.48 -4.14
CA SER A 65 -6.61 -5.80 -4.42
C SER A 65 -6.09 -6.21 -5.78
N GLY A 66 -5.35 -7.32 -5.84
CA GLY A 66 -4.95 -7.94 -7.10
C GLY A 66 -3.50 -8.37 -7.18
N LEU A 67 -2.62 -7.87 -6.31
CA LEU A 67 -1.24 -8.36 -6.22
C LEU A 67 -1.20 -9.80 -5.71
N SER A 68 -2.17 -10.19 -4.90
CA SER A 68 -2.32 -11.58 -4.43
C SER A 68 -3.08 -12.50 -5.40
N ASN A 69 -3.44 -12.03 -6.60
CA ASN A 69 -4.14 -12.86 -7.58
C ASN A 69 -3.25 -14.00 -8.08
N ALA A 70 -3.73 -15.24 -7.98
CA ALA A 70 -3.01 -16.43 -8.39
C ALA A 70 -3.82 -17.26 -9.39
N SER A 71 -3.14 -17.83 -10.38
CA SER A 71 -3.73 -18.82 -11.30
C SER A 71 -3.82 -20.23 -10.70
N GLU A 72 -2.99 -20.51 -9.69
CA GLU A 72 -2.90 -21.79 -8.99
C GLU A 72 -2.59 -21.58 -7.51
N ALA A 73 -2.71 -22.63 -6.70
CA ALA A 73 -2.42 -22.58 -5.27
C ALA A 73 -0.95 -22.90 -5.00
N GLY A 74 -0.36 -22.21 -4.03
CA GLY A 74 1.01 -22.40 -3.59
C GLY A 74 1.21 -21.99 -2.13
N GLU A 75 2.47 -21.89 -1.70
CA GLU A 75 2.80 -21.36 -0.37
C GLU A 75 2.43 -19.88 -0.25
N VAL A 76 2.66 -19.10 -1.31
CA VAL A 76 2.31 -17.68 -1.44
C VAL A 76 1.29 -17.49 -2.55
N SER A 77 0.31 -16.60 -2.33
CA SER A 77 -0.71 -16.30 -3.33
C SER A 77 -0.27 -15.15 -4.24
N GLY A 78 -0.12 -15.39 -5.54
CA GLY A 78 0.27 -14.37 -6.51
C GLY A 78 1.65 -13.80 -6.20
N TYR A 79 1.77 -12.48 -6.06
CA TYR A 79 2.99 -11.79 -5.60
C TYR A 79 3.20 -11.88 -4.08
N GLY A 80 2.28 -12.52 -3.34
CA GLY A 80 2.39 -12.76 -1.90
C GLY A 80 2.11 -11.55 -1.03
N ILE A 81 1.74 -10.39 -1.60
CA ILE A 81 1.48 -9.16 -0.85
C ILE A 81 0.22 -8.43 -1.30
N GLU A 82 -0.28 -7.55 -0.45
CA GLU A 82 -1.10 -6.38 -0.79
C GLU A 82 -0.52 -5.14 -0.10
N LEU A 83 -0.66 -3.96 -0.73
CA LEU A 83 -0.13 -2.70 -0.23
C LEU A 83 -1.22 -1.90 0.49
N LEU A 84 -0.85 -1.30 1.61
CA LEU A 84 -1.70 -0.49 2.47
C LEU A 84 -1.10 0.90 2.64
N LEU A 85 -1.89 1.96 2.49
CA LEU A 85 -1.49 3.33 2.80
C LEU A 85 -2.59 4.02 3.60
N GLN A 86 -2.23 4.82 4.60
CA GLN A 86 -3.22 5.50 5.45
C GLN A 86 -2.96 7.00 5.52
N LEU A 87 -4.03 7.79 5.53
CA LEU A 87 -4.00 9.24 5.64
C LEU A 87 -4.97 9.78 6.71
N PRO A 88 -4.62 10.90 7.37
CA PRO A 88 -5.55 11.60 8.26
C PRO A 88 -6.77 12.19 7.53
N GLU A 89 -6.62 12.54 6.26
CA GLU A 89 -7.66 13.16 5.43
C GLU A 89 -7.76 12.43 4.08
N GLN A 90 -8.95 12.44 3.47
CA GLN A 90 -9.19 11.85 2.15
C GLN A 90 -8.37 12.58 1.09
N ALA A 91 -7.74 11.84 0.19
CA ALA A 91 -7.02 12.40 -0.95
C ALA A 91 -7.02 11.45 -2.17
N ALA A 92 -6.96 12.00 -3.38
CA ALA A 92 -6.95 11.19 -4.61
C ALA A 92 -5.56 10.62 -4.95
N TRP A 93 -4.47 11.29 -4.54
CA TRP A 93 -3.10 10.91 -4.94
C TRP A 93 -2.64 9.52 -4.48
N PRO A 94 -3.07 8.95 -3.33
CA PRO A 94 -2.65 7.61 -2.92
C PRO A 94 -3.06 6.51 -3.90
N VAL A 95 -4.23 6.66 -4.53
CA VAL A 95 -4.71 5.71 -5.55
C VAL A 95 -3.72 5.66 -6.71
N HIS A 96 -3.29 6.82 -7.20
CA HIS A 96 -2.29 6.90 -8.28
C HIS A 96 -0.93 6.36 -7.86
N LEU A 97 -0.47 6.64 -6.64
CA LEU A 97 0.77 6.09 -6.11
C LEU A 97 0.73 4.56 -6.07
N LEU A 98 -0.35 3.99 -5.53
CA LEU A 98 -0.53 2.54 -5.43
C LEU A 98 -0.62 1.89 -6.81
N PHE A 99 -1.28 2.51 -7.79
CA PHE A 99 -1.26 2.01 -9.17
C PHE A 99 0.15 1.97 -9.75
N ASN A 100 0.97 3.00 -9.54
CA ASN A 100 2.36 2.99 -10.00
C ASN A 100 3.18 1.85 -9.36
N LEU A 101 3.00 1.61 -8.06
CA LEU A 101 3.69 0.52 -7.37
C LEU A 101 3.18 -0.86 -7.81
N MET A 102 1.88 -1.03 -7.99
CA MET A 102 1.29 -2.25 -8.55
C MET A 102 1.82 -2.52 -9.96
N GLY A 103 1.82 -1.50 -10.81
CA GLY A 103 2.37 -1.58 -12.17
C GLY A 103 3.84 -2.00 -12.17
N TYR A 104 4.65 -1.40 -11.30
CA TYR A 104 6.06 -1.79 -11.11
C TYR A 104 6.22 -3.27 -10.73
N ILE A 105 5.49 -3.74 -9.70
CA ILE A 105 5.57 -5.13 -9.24
C ILE A 105 5.11 -6.07 -10.36
N MET A 106 3.99 -5.77 -11.02
CA MET A 106 3.44 -6.61 -12.09
C MET A 106 4.33 -6.65 -13.34
N HIS A 107 5.03 -5.56 -13.64
CA HIS A 107 5.92 -5.46 -14.79
C HIS A 107 7.27 -6.15 -14.54
N THR A 108 7.83 -5.98 -13.34
CA THR A 108 9.20 -6.40 -13.04
C THR A 108 9.28 -7.72 -12.27
N GLY A 109 8.21 -8.12 -11.59
CA GLY A 109 8.20 -9.21 -10.61
C GLY A 109 8.90 -8.88 -9.30
N ASN A 110 9.44 -7.67 -9.13
CA ASN A 110 10.15 -7.29 -7.90
C ASN A 110 9.16 -6.88 -6.82
N VAL A 111 9.06 -7.71 -5.79
CA VAL A 111 8.18 -7.48 -4.64
C VAL A 111 8.93 -6.71 -3.55
N PHE A 112 8.20 -5.86 -2.81
CA PHE A 112 8.76 -5.17 -1.64
C PHE A 112 8.75 -6.07 -0.41
N SER A 113 9.54 -5.71 0.60
CA SER A 113 9.58 -6.41 1.88
C SER A 113 9.69 -5.39 3.01
N GLU A 114 9.41 -5.82 4.23
CA GLU A 114 9.60 -4.98 5.41
C GLU A 114 11.01 -4.40 5.46
N GLY A 115 11.10 -3.11 5.80
CA GLY A 115 12.34 -2.35 5.85
C GLY A 115 12.84 -1.84 4.49
N HIS A 116 12.23 -2.22 3.36
CA HIS A 116 12.57 -1.64 2.06
C HIS A 116 12.29 -0.13 2.04
N ARG A 117 13.17 0.61 1.36
CA ARG A 117 13.07 2.07 1.18
C ARG A 117 13.25 2.43 -0.27
N ILE A 118 12.30 3.17 -0.84
CA ILE A 118 12.28 3.52 -2.26
C ILE A 118 12.17 5.03 -2.41
N PRO A 119 13.23 5.72 -2.85
CA PRO A 119 13.16 7.14 -3.20
C PRO A 119 12.26 7.33 -4.43
N THR A 120 11.24 8.19 -4.31
CA THR A 120 10.24 8.42 -5.37
C THR A 120 10.26 9.86 -5.89
N GLY A 121 11.03 10.75 -5.25
CA GLY A 121 10.73 12.18 -5.30
C GLY A 121 9.49 12.50 -4.44
N PRO A 122 9.01 13.76 -4.40
CA PRO A 122 7.89 14.16 -3.56
C PRO A 122 6.70 13.23 -3.75
N ILE A 123 6.25 12.56 -2.69
CA ILE A 123 5.15 11.57 -2.78
C ILE A 123 3.84 12.23 -3.22
N ARG A 124 3.73 13.54 -2.97
CA ARG A 124 2.68 14.41 -3.46
C ARG A 124 3.32 15.52 -4.30
N SER A 125 3.42 15.29 -5.60
CA SER A 125 4.15 16.17 -6.53
C SER A 125 3.49 17.51 -6.80
N ASP A 126 2.18 17.64 -6.58
CA ASP A 126 1.43 18.90 -6.71
C ASP A 126 1.61 19.83 -5.50
N ASP A 127 2.16 19.33 -4.39
CA ASP A 127 2.36 20.06 -3.15
C ASP A 127 3.83 20.44 -2.96
N LYS A 128 4.13 21.74 -3.12
CA LYS A 128 5.50 22.26 -2.99
C LYS A 128 6.05 22.20 -1.56
N GLU A 129 5.17 22.06 -0.57
CA GLU A 129 5.54 21.95 0.84
C GLU A 129 5.66 20.48 1.28
N CYS A 130 5.44 19.52 0.38
CA CYS A 130 5.64 18.10 0.67
C CYS A 130 7.13 17.76 0.72
N HIS A 131 7.65 17.57 1.94
CA HIS A 131 9.04 17.15 2.18
C HIS A 131 9.25 15.63 2.16
N LEU A 132 8.16 14.85 2.17
CA LEU A 132 8.19 13.40 2.11
C LEU A 132 8.49 12.93 0.68
N ASN A 133 9.54 12.13 0.51
CA ASN A 133 10.02 11.78 -0.84
C ASN A 133 10.59 10.36 -0.98
N THR A 134 10.50 9.58 0.08
CA THR A 134 10.95 8.20 0.11
C THR A 134 9.89 7.36 0.80
N LEU A 135 9.51 6.25 0.18
CA LEU A 135 8.59 5.28 0.77
C LEU A 135 9.36 4.31 1.66
N LEU A 136 8.78 3.94 2.79
CA LEU A 136 9.26 2.90 3.71
C LEU A 136 8.16 1.85 3.87
N PHE A 137 8.50 0.58 3.70
CA PHE A 137 7.54 -0.53 3.81
C PHE A 137 7.67 -1.23 5.15
N TRP A 138 6.56 -1.54 5.80
CA TRP A 138 6.52 -2.23 7.09
C TRP A 138 5.26 -3.09 7.24
N SER A 139 5.24 -4.08 8.12
CA SER A 139 3.98 -4.71 8.51
C SER A 139 3.04 -3.71 9.21
N PRO A 140 1.71 -3.79 8.98
CA PRO A 140 0.77 -2.92 9.66
C PRO A 140 0.70 -3.22 11.16
N ILE A 141 0.49 -2.17 11.96
CA ILE A 141 0.32 -2.29 13.41
C ILE A 141 -1.16 -2.35 13.84
N SER A 142 -2.05 -1.73 13.05
CA SER A 142 -3.50 -1.65 13.35
C SER A 142 -4.31 -2.77 12.72
N LEU A 143 -3.71 -3.58 11.85
CA LEU A 143 -4.34 -4.67 11.11
C LEU A 143 -3.50 -5.94 11.24
N PRO A 144 -4.08 -7.14 11.04
CA PRO A 144 -3.30 -8.36 10.89
C PRO A 144 -2.23 -8.19 9.80
N PRO A 145 -0.98 -8.60 10.04
CA PRO A 145 0.10 -8.39 9.07
C PRO A 145 0.00 -9.31 7.86
N SER A 146 -0.81 -10.35 7.92
CA SER A 146 -1.05 -11.29 6.84
C SER A 146 -2.41 -11.96 6.97
N PHE A 147 -2.85 -12.60 5.89
CA PHE A 147 -4.04 -13.43 5.84
C PHE A 147 -3.84 -14.63 4.91
N GLN A 148 -4.70 -15.64 5.07
CA GLN A 148 -4.67 -16.84 4.26
C GLN A 148 -5.75 -16.79 3.18
N LEU A 149 -5.37 -17.08 1.95
CA LEU A 149 -6.28 -17.43 0.86
C LEU A 149 -6.19 -18.92 0.55
N GLU A 150 -7.18 -19.45 -0.14
CA GLU A 150 -7.12 -20.81 -0.69
C GLU A 150 -5.90 -21.02 -1.62
N SER A 151 -5.40 -19.95 -2.24
CA SER A 151 -4.24 -19.97 -3.14
C SER A 151 -2.89 -19.78 -2.45
N GLY A 152 -2.85 -19.46 -1.15
CA GLY A 152 -1.59 -19.25 -0.40
C GLY A 152 -1.66 -18.07 0.56
N THR A 153 -0.54 -17.81 1.23
CA THR A 153 -0.40 -16.69 2.18
C THR A 153 -0.30 -15.36 1.45
N VAL A 154 -0.83 -14.30 2.07
CA VAL A 154 -0.69 -12.90 1.62
C VAL A 154 -0.29 -12.03 2.79
N ASP A 155 0.83 -11.33 2.67
CA ASP A 155 1.24 -10.31 3.63
C ASP A 155 0.65 -8.94 3.26
N ILE A 156 0.33 -8.13 4.27
CA ILE A 156 -0.02 -6.73 4.09
C ILE A 156 1.24 -5.91 4.37
N LEU A 157 1.66 -5.11 3.39
CA LEU A 157 2.77 -4.16 3.56
C LEU A 157 2.22 -2.74 3.62
N GLN A 158 2.31 -2.15 4.81
CA GLN A 158 2.01 -0.77 5.06
C GLN A 158 3.12 0.15 4.54
N ILE A 159 2.72 1.14 3.76
CA ILE A 159 3.56 2.19 3.23
C ILE A 159 3.54 3.34 4.23
N HIS A 160 4.72 3.71 4.68
CA HIS A 160 5.03 4.98 5.31
C HIS A 160 5.84 5.84 4.35
N ALA A 161 5.97 7.13 4.67
CA ALA A 161 6.83 8.01 3.90
C ALA A 161 7.75 8.80 4.81
N ILE A 162 8.99 8.98 4.35
CA ILE A 162 10.10 9.60 5.07
C ILE A 162 10.74 10.72 4.24
N THR A 163 11.39 11.66 4.91
CA THR A 163 12.12 12.75 4.25
C THR A 163 13.47 12.26 3.71
N SER A 164 14.13 13.10 2.91
CA SER A 164 15.50 12.84 2.46
C SER A 164 16.48 12.70 3.63
N GLU A 165 16.33 13.51 4.67
CA GLU A 165 17.20 13.45 5.85
C GLU A 165 17.03 12.11 6.57
N GLU A 166 15.78 11.70 6.83
CA GLU A 166 15.46 10.42 7.46
C GLU A 166 15.95 9.24 6.61
N TYR A 167 15.82 9.31 5.29
CA TYR A 167 16.38 8.32 4.39
C TYR A 167 17.91 8.27 4.45
N ALA A 168 18.60 9.41 4.47
CA ALA A 168 20.05 9.46 4.59
C ALA A 168 20.53 8.85 5.92
N TYR A 169 19.90 9.23 7.04
CA TYR A 169 20.15 8.63 8.36
C TYR A 169 19.95 7.12 8.36
N SER A 170 18.86 6.65 7.73
CA SER A 170 18.55 5.21 7.64
C SER A 170 19.58 4.38 6.87
N LYS A 171 20.40 5.01 6.01
CA LYS A 171 21.51 4.35 5.30
C LYS A 171 22.73 4.17 6.19
N GLU A 172 22.95 5.10 7.11
CA GLU A 172 24.06 5.04 8.07
C GLU A 172 23.71 4.17 9.28
N HIS A 173 22.41 3.98 9.56
CA HIS A 173 21.90 3.27 10.73
C HIS A 173 21.00 2.11 10.28
N SER A 174 19.67 2.20 10.45
CA SER A 174 18.74 1.13 10.05
C SER A 174 17.34 1.66 9.69
N SER A 175 16.54 0.86 8.97
CA SER A 175 15.10 1.16 8.78
C SER A 175 14.33 1.04 10.08
N TYR A 176 14.76 0.17 11.00
CA TYR A 176 14.14 -0.03 12.32
C TYR A 176 14.17 1.24 13.16
N GLU A 177 15.31 1.92 13.22
CA GLU A 177 15.42 3.17 13.99
C GLU A 177 14.53 4.28 13.46
N ILE A 178 14.43 4.43 12.13
CA ILE A 178 13.48 5.37 11.53
C ILE A 178 12.05 4.96 11.86
N TYR A 179 11.71 3.67 11.76
CA TYR A 179 10.38 3.19 12.09
C TYR A 179 10.02 3.44 13.57
N ASP A 180 10.95 3.26 14.50
CA ASP A 180 10.79 3.59 15.92
C ASP A 180 10.54 5.08 16.17
N ILE A 181 11.11 5.95 15.34
CA ILE A 181 10.83 7.40 15.36
C ILE A 181 9.42 7.66 14.82
N LEU A 182 9.06 7.07 13.68
CA LEU A 182 7.73 7.25 13.07
C LEU A 182 6.60 6.83 14.01
N GLN A 183 6.77 5.73 14.75
CA GLN A 183 5.79 5.23 15.73
C GLN A 183 5.42 6.25 16.82
N LYS A 184 6.28 7.23 17.07
CA LYS A 184 6.06 8.28 18.09
C LYS A 184 5.34 9.51 17.55
N LEU A 185 5.07 9.55 16.24
CA LEU A 185 4.43 10.71 15.61
C LEU A 185 2.92 10.73 15.86
N PRO A 186 2.30 11.93 15.98
CA PRO A 186 0.89 12.07 16.35
C PRO A 186 -0.11 11.37 15.42
N TYR A 187 0.22 11.23 14.13
CA TYR A 187 -0.64 10.65 13.11
C TYR A 187 -0.28 9.20 12.75
N PHE A 188 0.69 8.59 13.43
CA PHE A 188 1.09 7.22 13.14
C PHE A 188 -0.08 6.23 13.35
N PRO A 189 -0.30 5.25 12.46
CA PRO A 189 0.56 4.89 11.31
C PRO A 189 0.26 5.63 9.99
N ALA A 190 -0.67 6.58 9.97
CA ALA A 190 -0.98 7.38 8.80
C ALA A 190 0.13 8.39 8.43
N ILE A 191 0.20 8.69 7.14
CA ILE A 191 1.15 9.65 6.58
C ILE A 191 0.58 11.07 6.75
N ASP A 192 1.22 11.85 7.62
CA ASP A 192 1.02 13.31 7.67
C ASP A 192 1.88 13.98 6.59
N ILE A 193 1.26 14.39 5.49
CA ILE A 193 1.95 14.99 4.34
C ILE A 193 2.68 16.29 4.67
N LYS A 194 2.25 16.99 5.73
CA LYS A 194 2.79 18.30 6.14
C LYS A 194 3.93 18.18 7.15
N ARG A 195 4.24 16.95 7.60
CA ARG A 195 5.30 16.75 8.59
C ARG A 195 6.67 17.09 7.99
N LYS A 196 7.57 17.50 8.86
CA LYS A 196 9.00 17.68 8.55
C LYS A 196 9.81 16.49 9.07
N SER A 197 11.12 16.54 8.82
CA SER A 197 12.07 15.59 9.40
C SER A 197 11.90 15.51 10.91
N SER A 198 11.97 14.30 11.45
CA SER A 198 11.89 14.02 12.90
C SER A 198 13.24 13.66 13.51
N ILE A 199 14.31 13.78 12.73
CA ILE A 199 15.71 13.69 13.15
C ILE A 199 16.40 15.05 13.08
#